data_AF-W0ES70-F1
#
_entry.id   AF-W0ES70-F1
#
_cell.length_a   1.000
_cell.length_b   1.000
_cell.length_c   1.000
_cell.angle_alpha   90.00
_cell.angle_beta   90.00
_cell.angle_gamma   90.00
#
_symmetry.space_group_name_H-M   'P 1'
#
loop_
_entity.id
_entity.type
_entity.pdbx_description
1 polymer ?
#
loop_
_entity_poly.entity_id
_entity_poly.type
_entity_poly.pdbx_seq_one_letter_code
_entity_poly.pdbx_strand_id
1 'polypeptide(L)'
;MLIFNQLRFPFSSLHLLATYILFHCFRHSFAVLALNYGMPIESVSKVLGHTKIATTQIYAKVTNTKLDNDISAFEKKVGKRFTI
;
A
#
# COMPACT_ATOMS: atom_id res chain seq x y z
N MET A 1 -31.30 9.88 36.79
CA MET A 1 -31.49 11.04 35.89
C MET A 1 -30.50 10.89 34.73
N LEU A 2 -31.00 10.38 33.61
CA LEU A 2 -30.26 10.18 32.36
C LEU A 2 -30.00 11.54 31.71
N ILE A 3 -28.75 11.96 31.63
CA ILE A 3 -28.35 13.00 30.67
C ILE A 3 -28.19 12.29 29.32
N PHE A 4 -29.29 12.20 28.57
CA PHE A 4 -29.27 11.97 27.13
C PHE A 4 -28.66 13.20 26.45
N ASN A 5 -27.33 13.28 26.47
CA ASN A 5 -26.61 14.35 25.80
C ASN A 5 -26.53 14.04 24.29
N GLN A 6 -27.49 14.59 23.53
CA GLN A 6 -27.55 14.55 22.07
C GLN A 6 -26.26 15.09 21.38
N LEU A 7 -25.35 15.72 22.14
CA LEU A 7 -24.06 16.22 21.67
C LEU A 7 -22.92 15.17 21.67
N ARG A 8 -23.05 14.05 22.39
CA ARG A 8 -22.07 12.93 22.37
C ARG A 8 -22.22 12.07 21.11
N PHE A 9 -23.45 11.90 20.64
CA PHE A 9 -23.78 11.10 19.47
C PHE A 9 -23.07 11.53 18.16
N PRO A 10 -23.05 12.82 17.77
CA PRO A 10 -22.33 13.24 16.56
C PRO A 10 -20.81 13.11 16.72
N PHE A 11 -20.29 13.34 17.93
CA PHE A 11 -18.84 13.33 18.19
C PHE A 11 -18.25 11.91 18.16
N SER A 12 -18.97 10.93 18.73
CA SER A 12 -18.57 9.52 18.66
C SER A 12 -18.71 8.93 17.25
N SER A 13 -19.74 9.33 16.50
CA SER A 13 -19.95 8.85 15.12
C SER A 13 -18.85 9.35 14.15
N LEU A 14 -18.43 10.61 14.29
CA LEU A 14 -17.37 11.18 13.46
C LEU A 14 -16.00 10.53 13.70
N HIS A 15 -15.68 10.22 14.96
CA HIS A 15 -14.41 9.56 15.32
C HIS A 15 -14.33 8.12 14.78
N LEU A 16 -15.46 7.43 14.73
CA LEU A 16 -15.57 6.06 14.23
C LEU A 16 -15.37 5.98 12.71
N LEU A 17 -15.88 6.97 11.96
CA LEU A 17 -15.68 7.04 10.51
C LEU A 17 -14.23 7.44 10.15
N ALA A 18 -13.65 8.38 10.90
CA ALA A 18 -12.28 8.85 10.66
C ALA A 18 -11.24 7.72 10.82
N THR A 19 -11.41 6.87 11.83
CA THR A 19 -10.49 5.73 12.05
C THR A 19 -10.55 4.71 10.91
N TYR A 20 -11.73 4.40 10.39
CA TYR A 20 -11.88 3.46 9.27
C TYR A 20 -11.10 3.90 8.02
N ILE A 21 -11.21 5.18 7.65
CA ILE A 21 -10.48 5.76 6.52
C ILE A 21 -8.97 5.75 6.78
N LEU A 22 -8.55 6.08 8.00
CA LEU A 22 -7.14 6.13 8.38
C LEU A 22 -6.48 4.73 8.29
N PHE A 23 -7.12 3.70 8.82
CA PHE A 23 -6.61 2.32 8.74
C PHE A 23 -6.54 1.80 7.30
N HIS A 24 -7.55 2.13 6.48
CA HIS A 24 -7.56 1.78 5.07
C HIS A 24 -6.42 2.46 4.32
N CYS A 25 -6.25 3.77 4.51
CA CYS A 25 -5.22 4.58 3.87
C CYS A 25 -3.81 4.16 4.32
N PHE A 26 -3.64 3.83 5.61
CA PHE A 26 -2.37 3.31 6.15
C PHE A 26 -1.98 1.98 5.52
N ARG A 27 -2.91 1.00 5.43
CA ARG A 27 -2.63 -0.30 4.76
C ARG A 27 -2.23 -0.10 3.30
N HIS A 28 -2.94 0.80 2.61
CA HIS A 28 -2.66 1.12 1.21
C HIS A 28 -1.29 1.80 1.04
N SER A 29 -0.97 2.74 1.92
CA SER A 29 0.31 3.46 1.91
C SER A 29 1.48 2.54 2.25
N PHE A 30 1.31 1.65 3.23
CA PHE A 30 2.31 0.64 3.60
C PHE A 30 2.58 -0.34 2.45
N ALA A 31 1.53 -0.84 1.78
CA ALA A 31 1.68 -1.75 0.64
C ALA A 31 2.48 -1.11 -0.50
N VAL A 32 2.13 0.13 -0.86
CA VAL A 32 2.81 0.88 -1.92
C VAL A 32 4.25 1.21 -1.51
N LEU A 33 4.50 1.57 -0.26
CA LEU A 33 5.85 1.86 0.25
C LEU A 33 6.73 0.60 0.23
N ALA A 34 6.24 -0.54 0.72
CA ALA A 34 6.97 -1.81 0.71
C ALA A 34 7.34 -2.25 -0.71
N LEU A 35 6.43 -2.10 -1.67
CA LEU A 35 6.71 -2.35 -3.08
C LEU A 35 7.74 -1.37 -3.66
N ASN A 36 7.68 -0.08 -3.31
CA ASN A 36 8.68 0.90 -3.73
C ASN A 36 10.09 0.60 -3.18
N TYR A 37 10.19 -0.01 -2.00
CA TYR A 37 11.46 -0.47 -1.44
C TYR A 37 11.96 -1.81 -2.03
N GLY A 38 11.27 -2.35 -3.03
CA GLY A 38 11.67 -3.59 -3.71
C GLY A 38 11.24 -4.88 -3.00
N MET A 39 10.31 -4.81 -2.05
CA MET A 39 9.77 -6.02 -1.43
C MET A 39 8.93 -6.81 -2.45
N PRO A 40 9.14 -8.13 -2.60
CA PRO A 40 8.34 -8.94 -3.51
C PRO A 40 6.88 -8.96 -3.06
N ILE A 41 5.97 -9.01 -4.03
CA ILE A 41 4.53 -8.89 -3.78
C ILE A 41 3.96 -9.99 -2.88
N GLU A 42 4.54 -11.18 -2.92
CA GLU A 42 4.19 -12.31 -2.06
C GLU A 42 4.48 -12.01 -0.59
N SER A 43 5.64 -11.40 -0.31
CA SER A 43 6.01 -10.96 1.03
C SER A 43 5.10 -9.84 1.51
N VAL A 44 4.80 -8.84 0.66
CA VAL A 44 3.86 -7.77 1.01
C VAL A 44 2.46 -8.34 1.31
N SER A 45 1.98 -9.29 0.50
CA SER A 45 0.70 -9.97 0.69
C SER A 45 0.65 -10.71 2.03
N LYS A 46 1.74 -11.38 2.40
CA LYS A 46 1.88 -12.10 3.68
C LYS A 46 1.92 -11.15 4.88
N VAL A 47 2.63 -10.03 4.78
CA VAL A 47 2.68 -8.99 5.85
C VAL A 47 1.32 -8.33 6.05
N LEU A 48 0.55 -8.13 4.98
CA LEU A 48 -0.80 -7.55 5.05
C LEU A 48 -1.87 -8.58 5.48
N GLY A 49 -1.53 -9.86 5.58
CA GLY A 49 -2.44 -10.94 5.97
C GLY A 49 -3.45 -11.31 4.88
N HIS A 50 -3.14 -11.04 3.61
CA HIS A 50 -4.03 -11.40 2.50
C HIS A 50 -3.89 -12.88 2.15
N THR A 51 -4.98 -13.63 2.17
CA THR A 51 -5.01 -15.04 1.72
C THR A 51 -4.93 -15.16 0.18
N LYS A 52 -5.29 -14.09 -0.54
CA LYS A 52 -5.27 -14.05 -2.01
C LYS A 52 -4.27 -12.99 -2.47
N ILE A 53 -3.27 -13.40 -3.25
CA ILE A 53 -2.29 -12.47 -3.85
C ILE A 53 -2.95 -11.50 -4.85
N ALA A 54 -4.07 -11.90 -5.47
CA ALA A 54 -4.79 -11.08 -6.45
C ALA A 54 -5.19 -9.69 -5.92
N THR A 55 -5.53 -9.55 -4.63
CA THR A 55 -5.88 -8.25 -4.03
C THR A 55 -4.65 -7.37 -3.86
N THR A 56 -3.49 -7.96 -3.60
CA THR A 56 -2.20 -7.24 -3.51
C THR A 56 -1.68 -6.84 -4.89
N GLN A 57 -2.04 -7.55 -5.97
CA GLN A 57 -1.61 -7.21 -7.35
C GLN A 57 -2.11 -5.84 -7.83
N ILE A 58 -3.21 -5.36 -7.27
CA ILE A 58 -3.72 -4.01 -7.53
C ILE A 58 -2.68 -2.95 -7.12
N TYR A 59 -1.91 -3.19 -6.04
CA TYR A 59 -0.84 -2.28 -5.61
C TYR A 59 0.40 -2.34 -6.53
N ALA A 60 0.76 -3.52 -7.05
CA ALA A 60 1.88 -3.64 -8.00
C ALA A 60 1.60 -2.93 -9.33
N LYS A 61 0.35 -2.92 -9.81
CA LYS A 61 -0.02 -2.22 -11.05
C LYS A 61 0.27 -0.71 -10.99
N VAL A 62 0.15 -0.11 -9.81
CA VAL A 62 0.47 1.31 -9.55
C VAL A 62 1.99 1.54 -9.55
N THR A 63 2.78 0.57 -9.09
CA THR A 63 4.25 0.68 -9.00
C THR A 63 4.98 0.24 -10.28
N ASN A 64 4.32 -0.46 -11.21
CA ASN A 64 4.91 -0.99 -12.44
C ASN A 64 5.61 0.08 -13.31
N THR A 65 5.15 1.33 -13.29
CA THR A 65 5.83 2.43 -14.00
C THR A 65 7.23 2.71 -13.46
N LYS A 66 7.51 2.45 -12.18
CA LYS A 66 8.85 2.57 -11.61
C LYS A 66 9.70 1.34 -11.87
N LEU A 67 9.09 0.16 -11.80
CA LEU A 67 9.78 -1.10 -12.04
C LEU A 67 10.27 -1.22 -13.50
N ASP A 68 9.47 -0.77 -14.48
CA ASP A 68 9.88 -0.69 -15.88
C ASP A 68 11.07 0.27 -16.09
N ASN A 69 11.07 1.41 -15.39
CA ASN A 69 12.19 2.36 -15.40
C ASN A 69 13.45 1.76 -14.74
N ASP A 70 13.31 1.02 -13.64
CA ASP A 70 14.44 0.39 -12.96
C ASP A 70 15.02 -0.77 -13.77
N ILE A 71 14.18 -1.57 -14.44
CA ILE A 71 14.62 -2.64 -15.35
C ILE A 71 15.34 -2.07 -16.56
N SER A 72 14.77 -1.05 -17.21
CA SER A 72 15.41 -0.41 -18.38
C SER A 72 16.72 0.32 -17.99
N ALA A 73 16.81 0.87 -16.78
CA ALA A 73 18.06 1.40 -16.23
C ALA A 73 19.09 0.28 -15.94
N PHE A 74 18.64 -0.87 -15.44
CA PHE A 74 19.47 -2.05 -15.21
C PHE A 74 20.01 -2.63 -16.52
N GLU A 75 19.16 -2.79 -17.53
CA GLU A 75 19.54 -3.26 -18.88
C GLU A 75 20.59 -2.36 -19.52
N LYS A 76 20.45 -1.03 -19.42
CA LYS A 76 21.48 -0.09 -19.89
C LYS A 76 22.83 -0.27 -19.20
N LYS A 77 22.83 -0.59 -17.90
CA LYS A 77 24.06 -0.77 -17.11
C LYS A 77 24.72 -2.12 -17.38
N VAL A 78 23.93 -3.16 -17.60
CA VAL A 78 24.40 -4.49 -18.03
C VAL A 78 24.93 -4.42 -19.46
N GLY A 79 24.20 -3.85 -20.41
CA GLY A 79 24.62 -3.73 -21.81
C GLY A 79 25.99 -3.03 -21.97
N LYS A 80 26.22 -1.95 -21.21
CA LYS A 80 27.53 -1.26 -21.17
C LYS A 80 28.69 -2.11 -20.66
N ARG A 81 28.43 -3.14 -19.84
CA ARG A 81 29.47 -4.04 -19.31
C ARG A 81 29.80 -5.20 -20.25
N PHE A 82 28.87 -5.57 -21.15
CA PHE A 82 29.02 -6.73 -22.04
C PHE A 82 29.41 -6.36 -23.48
N THR A 83 29.37 -5.08 -23.87
CA THR A 83 30.05 -4.61 -25.09
C THR A 83 31.56 -4.50 -24.81
N ILE A 84 32.28 -5.56 -25.15
CA ILE A 84 33.74 -5.61 -25.31
C ILE A 84 34.04 -5.41 -26.80
#